data_AF-N4X7V5-F1
#
_entry.id   AF-N4X7V5-F1
#
_cell.length_a   1.000
_cell.length_b   1.000
_cell.length_c   1.000
_cell.angle_alpha   90.00
_cell.angle_beta   90.00
_cell.angle_gamma   90.00
#
_symmetry.space_group_name_H-M   'P 1'
#
loop_
_entity.id
_entity.type
_entity.pdbx_description
1 polymer ?
#
loop_
_entity_poly.entity_id
_entity_poly.type
_entity_poly.pdbx_seq_one_letter_code
_entity_poly.pdbx_strand_id
1 'polypeptide(L)'
;MSSDATSFHGLPAELMRDICDFLPLDALLALKLTAPRLNSTIRLDPRRRQDALSPCARRAIHSYLNPSLSKPDQQHCRLCNTAYSMAMFSSSASPACIPMKLTTTPHDVVQLPSNVCSWHFKYLGQVDLST
;
A
#
# COMPACT_ATOMS: atom_id res chain seq x y z
N MET A 1 -22.68 12.78 -23.78
CA MET A 1 -22.99 12.42 -22.38
C MET A 1 -21.80 12.89 -21.56
N SER A 2 -21.94 13.99 -20.83
CA SER A 2 -20.83 14.58 -20.05
C SER A 2 -20.54 13.68 -18.87
N SER A 3 -19.37 13.04 -18.88
CA SER A 3 -18.83 12.39 -17.70
C SER A 3 -18.31 13.49 -16.77
N ASP A 4 -19.22 14.20 -16.11
CA ASP A 4 -18.86 15.13 -15.05
C ASP A 4 -18.36 14.29 -13.89
N ALA A 5 -17.06 13.99 -13.92
CA ALA A 5 -16.39 13.36 -12.81
C ALA A 5 -16.57 14.30 -11.60
N THR A 6 -17.52 13.95 -10.72
CA THR A 6 -17.75 14.64 -9.46
C THR A 6 -16.53 14.39 -8.59
N SER A 7 -15.52 15.25 -8.76
CA SER A 7 -14.30 15.23 -7.96
C SER A 7 -14.67 15.39 -6.49
N PHE A 8 -13.98 14.70 -5.59
CA PHE A 8 -14.15 14.86 -4.14
C PHE A 8 -14.01 16.34 -3.72
N HIS A 9 -13.19 17.12 -4.42
CA HIS A 9 -13.08 18.55 -4.23
C HIS A 9 -14.36 19.31 -4.55
N GLY A 10 -15.23 18.83 -5.45
CA GLY A 10 -16.47 19.50 -5.83
C GLY A 10 -17.59 19.37 -4.80
N LEU A 11 -17.44 18.50 -3.79
CA LEU A 11 -18.49 18.24 -2.80
C LEU A 11 -18.71 19.43 -1.85
N PRO A 12 -19.94 19.64 -1.36
CA PRO A 12 -20.22 20.52 -0.22
C PRO A 12 -19.40 20.12 1.02
N ALA A 13 -19.06 21.11 1.84
CA ALA A 13 -18.21 20.91 3.02
C ALA A 13 -18.82 19.95 4.05
N GLU A 14 -20.15 19.90 4.13
CA GLU A 14 -20.93 19.02 5.00
C GLU A 14 -20.68 17.56 4.62
N LEU A 15 -20.87 17.21 3.35
CA LEU A 15 -20.65 15.85 2.85
C LEU A 15 -19.19 15.42 2.99
N MET A 16 -18.25 16.34 2.78
CA MET A 16 -16.83 16.05 2.97
C MET A 16 -16.52 15.71 4.43
N ARG A 17 -17.12 16.43 5.40
CA ARG A 17 -16.96 16.15 6.82
C ARG A 17 -17.58 14.81 7.21
N ASP A 18 -18.79 14.53 6.71
CA ASP A 18 -19.47 13.25 6.98
C ASP A 18 -18.64 12.06 6.49
N ILE A 19 -18.04 12.15 5.29
CA ILE A 19 -17.12 11.12 4.78
C ILE A 19 -15.87 11.00 5.66
N CYS A 20 -15.29 12.15 6.07
CA CYS A 20 -14.10 12.19 6.92
C CYS A 20 -14.33 11.52 8.29
N ASP A 21 -15.55 11.52 8.82
CA ASP A 21 -15.83 10.87 10.10
C ASP A 21 -15.61 9.35 10.07
N PHE A 22 -15.69 8.72 8.91
CA PHE A 22 -15.44 7.29 8.72
C PHE A 22 -14.00 6.96 8.31
N LEU A 23 -13.16 7.96 8.07
CA LEU A 23 -11.78 7.74 7.64
C LEU A 23 -10.82 7.61 8.83
N PRO A 24 -9.80 6.74 8.71
CA PRO A 24 -8.72 6.66 9.69
C PRO A 24 -7.83 7.92 9.63
N LEU A 25 -7.07 8.15 10.70
CA LEU A 25 -6.25 9.36 10.87
C LEU A 25 -5.23 9.58 9.75
N ASP A 26 -4.61 8.51 9.25
CA ASP A 26 -3.64 8.55 8.16
C ASP A 26 -4.29 9.03 6.85
N ALA A 27 -5.48 8.54 6.53
CA ALA A 27 -6.26 9.01 5.39
C ALA A 27 -6.68 10.49 5.52
N LEU A 28 -7.09 10.91 6.73
CA LEU A 28 -7.42 12.32 6.99
C LEU A 28 -6.21 13.25 6.81
N LEU A 29 -5.03 12.83 7.29
CA LEU A 29 -3.78 13.56 7.10
C LEU A 29 -3.42 13.66 5.61
N ALA A 30 -3.51 12.54 4.87
CA ALA A 30 -3.25 12.52 3.44
C ALA A 30 -4.16 13.51 2.67
N LEU A 31 -5.47 13.51 2.98
CA LEU A 31 -6.43 14.43 2.36
C LEU A 31 -6.10 15.90 2.65
N LYS A 32 -5.73 16.25 3.89
CA LYS A 32 -5.33 17.62 4.24
C LYS A 32 -4.11 18.09 3.46
N LEU A 33 -3.17 17.17 3.20
CA LEU A 33 -1.96 17.47 2.44
C LEU A 33 -2.19 17.53 0.93
N THR A 34 -3.33 17.07 0.43
CA THR A 34 -3.59 17.02 -1.01
C THR A 34 -3.96 18.39 -1.60
N ALA A 35 -4.73 19.22 -0.88
CA ALA A 35 -5.09 20.55 -1.34
C ALA A 35 -5.43 21.55 -0.22
N PRO A 36 -5.23 22.87 -0.45
CA PRO A 36 -5.52 23.91 0.55
C PRO A 36 -6.96 23.92 1.04
N ARG A 37 -7.94 23.69 0.15
CA ARG A 37 -9.36 23.63 0.52
C ARG A 37 -9.68 22.45 1.44
N LEU A 38 -9.06 21.29 1.21
CA LEU A 38 -9.23 20.13 2.10
C LEU A 38 -8.61 20.41 3.46
N ASN A 39 -7.45 21.08 3.49
CA ASN A 39 -6.80 21.44 4.74
C ASN A 39 -7.67 22.34 5.64
N SER A 40 -8.39 23.31 5.06
CA SER A 40 -9.28 24.20 5.80
C SER A 40 -10.63 23.56 6.18
N THR A 41 -11.12 22.63 5.37
CA THR A 41 -12.42 21.98 5.58
C THR A 41 -12.34 20.83 6.58
N ILE A 42 -11.30 20.00 6.50
CA ILE A 42 -11.13 18.79 7.31
C ILE A 42 -10.58 19.19 8.68
N ARG A 43 -11.36 18.93 9.73
CA ARG A 43 -10.94 19.10 11.12
C ARG A 43 -10.39 17.79 11.66
N LEU A 44 -9.19 17.84 12.23
CA LEU A 44 -8.61 16.69 12.95
C LEU A 44 -9.10 16.77 14.40
N ASP A 45 -9.93 15.82 14.83
CA ASP A 45 -10.26 15.69 16.26
C ASP A 45 -9.00 15.22 17.01
N PRO A 46 -8.51 15.98 18.00
CA PRO A 46 -7.38 15.57 18.84
C PRO A 46 -7.56 14.20 19.50
N ARG A 47 -8.80 13.76 19.73
CA ARG A 47 -9.09 12.43 20.28
C ARG A 47 -8.73 11.30 19.31
N ARG A 48 -8.86 11.53 17.99
CA ARG A 48 -8.44 10.56 16.96
C ARG A 48 -6.92 10.43 16.84
N ARG A 49 -6.12 11.36 17.39
CA ARG A 49 -4.66 11.17 17.50
C ARG A 49 -4.27 10.07 18.49
N GLN A 50 -5.19 9.65 19.35
CA GLN A 50 -4.96 8.54 20.28
C GLN A 50 -5.09 7.19 19.58
N ASP A 51 -5.68 7.15 18.37
CA ASP A 51 -5.77 5.92 17.59
C ASP A 51 -4.36 5.48 17.19
N ALA A 52 -4.03 4.25 17.53
CA ALA A 52 -2.74 3.67 17.19
C ALA A 52 -2.57 3.66 15.67
N LEU A 53 -1.52 4.31 15.17
CA LEU A 53 -1.16 4.25 13.75
C LEU A 53 -1.18 2.81 13.26
N SER A 54 -1.80 2.60 12.09
CA SER A 54 -1.80 1.30 11.43
C SER A 54 -0.36 0.79 11.29
N PRO A 55 -0.12 -0.53 11.37
CA PRO A 55 1.23 -1.08 11.25
C PRO A 55 1.94 -0.64 9.96
N CYS A 56 1.19 -0.48 8.87
CA CYS A 56 1.68 0.02 7.59
C CYS A 56 2.08 1.49 7.65
N ALA A 57 1.23 2.37 8.20
CA ALA A 57 1.53 3.80 8.34
C ALA A 57 2.75 4.01 9.26
N ARG A 58 2.80 3.30 10.39
CA ARG A 58 3.92 3.35 11.33
C ARG A 58 5.24 2.96 10.67
N ARG A 59 5.23 1.91 9.85
CA ARG A 59 6.42 1.44 9.14
C ARG A 59 6.83 2.41 8.05
N ALA A 60 5.89 2.95 7.27
CA ALA A 60 6.18 3.96 6.25
C ALA A 60 6.85 5.19 6.87
N ILE A 61 6.32 5.67 8.00
CA ILE A 61 6.92 6.76 8.79
C ILE A 61 8.33 6.37 9.27
N HIS A 62 8.49 5.18 9.84
CA HIS A 62 9.80 4.72 10.30
C HIS A 62 10.82 4.58 9.16
N SER A 63 10.42 4.10 7.99
CA SER A 63 11.27 4.02 6.79
C SER A 63 11.66 5.39 6.25
N TYR A 64 10.74 6.36 6.30
CA TYR A 64 11.02 7.72 5.89
C TYR A 64 11.98 8.43 6.85
N LEU A 65 11.79 8.24 8.17
CA LEU A 65 12.61 8.87 9.21
C LEU A 65 13.97 8.20 9.40
N ASN A 66 14.05 6.87 9.22
CA ASN A 66 15.26 6.07 9.36
C ASN A 66 15.59 5.32 8.06
N PRO A 67 15.96 6.03 6.98
CA PRO A 67 16.25 5.43 5.68
C PRO A 67 17.45 4.47 5.68
N SER A 68 18.28 4.50 6.74
CA SER A 68 19.58 3.81 6.81
C SER A 68 19.59 2.49 7.63
N LEU A 69 18.46 2.01 8.15
CA LEU A 69 18.45 0.84 9.05
C LEU A 69 17.98 -0.49 8.44
N SER A 70 17.46 -0.50 7.21
CA SER A 70 17.14 -1.76 6.55
C SER A 70 18.43 -2.44 6.09
N LYS A 71 18.74 -3.60 6.68
CA LYS A 71 19.75 -4.51 6.12
C LYS A 71 19.46 -4.65 4.62
N PRO A 72 20.46 -4.47 3.73
CA PRO A 72 20.23 -4.39 2.28
C PRO A 72 19.51 -5.61 1.71
N ASP A 73 19.57 -6.75 2.39
CA ASP A 73 18.99 -8.00 1.92
C ASP A 73 17.58 -8.28 2.44
N GLN A 74 16.95 -7.38 3.19
CA GLN A 74 15.61 -7.58 3.76
C GLN A 74 14.61 -6.52 3.29
N GLN A 75 13.46 -7.00 2.83
CA GLN A 75 12.35 -6.18 2.38
C GLN A 75 11.05 -6.66 3.05
N HIS A 76 10.11 -5.74 3.25
CA HIS A 76 8.83 -6.05 3.90
C HIS A 76 7.73 -6.24 2.88
N CYS A 77 6.87 -7.23 3.12
CA CYS A 77 5.67 -7.39 2.32
C CYS A 77 4.60 -6.38 2.73
N ARG A 78 3.97 -5.71 1.77
CA ARG A 78 2.86 -4.79 1.97
C ARG A 78 1.59 -5.47 2.48
N LEU A 79 1.38 -6.75 2.14
CA LEU A 79 0.17 -7.50 2.49
C LEU A 79 0.27 -8.14 3.87
N CYS A 80 1.29 -8.97 4.14
CA CYS A 80 1.44 -9.62 5.44
C CYS A 80 2.28 -8.80 6.44
N ASN A 81 2.88 -7.68 6.02
CA ASN A 81 3.70 -6.81 6.87
C ASN A 81 4.92 -7.51 7.51
N THR A 82 5.33 -8.67 6.99
CA THR A 82 6.47 -9.47 7.47
C THR A 82 7.75 -9.11 6.70
N ALA A 83 8.88 -9.12 7.39
CA ALA A 83 10.20 -8.97 6.79
C ALA A 83 10.63 -10.30 6.16
N TYR A 84 11.00 -10.27 4.88
CA TYR A 84 11.61 -11.41 4.19
C TYR A 84 12.89 -10.99 3.50
N SER A 85 13.70 -11.95 3.08
CA SER A 85 14.84 -11.64 2.21
C SER A 85 14.35 -11.08 0.88
N MET A 86 15.15 -10.23 0.22
CA MET A 86 14.83 -9.72 -1.12
C MET A 86 14.53 -10.85 -2.13
N ALA A 87 15.15 -12.02 -1.96
CA ALA A 87 14.88 -13.20 -2.78
C ALA A 87 13.40 -13.62 -2.76
N MET A 88 12.69 -13.44 -1.63
CA MET A 88 11.26 -13.73 -1.50
C MET A 88 10.34 -12.73 -2.20
N PHE A 89 10.89 -11.68 -2.82
CA PHE A 89 10.15 -10.74 -3.68
C PHE A 89 10.36 -11.05 -5.17
N SER A 90 10.95 -12.21 -5.47
CA SER A 90 10.94 -12.84 -6.79
C SER A 90 9.88 -13.94 -6.84
N SER A 91 9.16 -14.05 -7.96
CA SER A 91 8.22 -15.15 -8.20
C SER A 91 8.92 -16.51 -8.13
N SER A 92 10.17 -16.60 -8.59
CA SER A 92 10.98 -17.83 -8.56
C SER A 92 11.23 -18.40 -7.16
N ALA A 93 11.09 -17.58 -6.11
CA ALA A 93 11.19 -18.01 -4.71
C ALA A 93 9.83 -18.32 -4.07
N SER A 94 8.75 -18.36 -4.86
CA SER A 94 7.43 -18.75 -4.34
C SER A 94 7.41 -20.24 -4.00
N PRO A 95 6.82 -20.64 -2.86
CA PRO A 95 6.52 -22.05 -2.59
C PRO A 95 5.58 -22.68 -3.63
N ALA A 96 4.85 -21.86 -4.40
CA ALA A 96 4.01 -22.30 -5.50
C ALA A 96 4.81 -22.58 -6.79
N CYS A 97 6.04 -22.07 -6.90
CA CYS A 97 6.95 -22.43 -7.97
C CYS A 97 7.59 -23.77 -7.63
N ILE A 98 7.08 -24.84 -8.22
CA ILE A 98 7.67 -26.17 -8.10
C ILE A 98 9.07 -26.11 -8.73
N PRO A 99 10.15 -26.40 -7.99
CA PRO A 99 11.46 -26.55 -8.58
C PRO A 99 11.45 -27.82 -9.44
N MET A 100 11.15 -27.68 -10.73
CA MET A 100 11.32 -28.77 -11.68
C MET A 100 12.81 -28.93 -11.94
N LYS A 101 13.38 -29.96 -11.32
CA LYS A 101 14.62 -30.56 -11.83
C LYS A 101 14.36 -30.88 -13.31
N LEU A 102 15.25 -30.41 -14.21
CA LEU A 102 15.49 -30.96 -15.57
C LEU A 102 14.98 -30.25 -16.85
N THR A 103 14.84 -28.91 -16.94
CA THR A 103 14.67 -28.27 -18.27
C THR A 103 15.47 -26.98 -18.47
N THR A 104 16.25 -26.95 -19.56
CA THR A 104 17.17 -25.87 -20.03
C THR A 104 16.44 -24.65 -20.63
N THR A 105 15.23 -24.33 -20.17
CA THR A 105 14.44 -23.21 -20.70
C THR A 105 14.42 -22.04 -19.71
N PRO A 106 14.65 -20.79 -20.16
CA PRO A 106 14.64 -19.63 -19.29
C PRO A 106 13.27 -19.48 -18.60
N HIS A 107 13.29 -19.28 -17.29
CA HIS A 107 12.09 -19.13 -16.47
C HIS A 107 11.32 -17.85 -16.84
N ASP A 108 10.00 -17.94 -17.04
CA ASP A 108 9.13 -16.77 -17.00
C ASP A 108 8.99 -16.31 -15.54
N VAL A 109 9.92 -15.47 -15.10
CA VAL A 109 9.86 -14.81 -13.81
C VAL A 109 8.76 -13.75 -13.90
N VAL A 110 7.56 -14.08 -13.46
CA VAL A 110 6.47 -13.11 -13.31
C VAL A 110 6.91 -12.04 -12.32
N GLN A 111 6.83 -10.76 -12.72
CA GLN A 111 7.16 -9.65 -11.83
C GLN A 111 6.09 -9.56 -10.74
N LEU A 112 6.51 -9.67 -9.47
CA LEU A 112 5.65 -9.42 -8.34
C LEU A 112 5.39 -7.91 -8.21
N PRO A 113 4.18 -7.49 -7.80
CA PRO A 113 3.92 -6.11 -7.44
C PRO A 113 4.93 -5.61 -6.41
N SER A 114 5.27 -4.32 -6.49
CA SER A 114 6.30 -3.75 -5.62
C SER A 114 5.99 -4.01 -4.13
N ASN A 115 7.00 -4.53 -3.42
CA ASN A 115 6.91 -4.88 -2.00
C ASN A 115 5.86 -5.98 -1.69
N VAL A 116 5.55 -6.91 -2.58
CA VAL A 116 4.72 -8.09 -2.24
C VAL A 116 5.56 -9.37 -2.24
N CYS A 117 5.50 -10.17 -1.17
CA CYS A 117 6.27 -11.41 -1.09
C CYS A 117 5.61 -12.55 -1.86
N SER A 118 6.43 -13.52 -2.24
CA SER A 118 6.09 -14.69 -3.05
C SER A 118 5.07 -15.64 -2.40
N TRP A 119 4.82 -15.53 -1.10
CA TRP A 119 3.73 -16.22 -0.40
C TRP A 119 2.33 -15.79 -0.88
N HIS A 120 2.20 -14.53 -1.31
CA HIS A 120 0.93 -14.01 -1.83
C HIS A 120 0.74 -14.26 -3.33
N PHE A 121 1.67 -14.97 -3.98
CA PHE A 121 1.62 -15.27 -5.41
C PHE A 121 0.32 -16.01 -5.81
N LYS A 122 -0.14 -16.96 -4.98
CA LYS A 122 -1.39 -17.72 -5.23
C LYS A 122 -2.65 -16.84 -5.25
N TYR A 123 -2.63 -15.70 -4.56
CA TYR A 123 -3.74 -14.74 -4.50
C TYR A 123 -3.63 -13.65 -5.57
N LEU A 124 -2.42 -13.38 -6.07
CA LEU A 124 -2.17 -12.38 -7.11
C LEU A 124 -2.42 -12.91 -8.53
N GLY A 125 -2.36 -14.22 -8.75
CA GLY A 125 -2.68 -14.85 -10.03
C GLY A 125 -4.15 -14.78 -10.48
N GLN A 126 -5.01 -14.06 -9.75
CA GLN A 126 -6.39 -13.72 -10.14
C GLN A 126 -6.59 -12.24 -10.44
N VAL A 127 -5.59 -11.39 -10.21
CA VAL A 127 -5.66 -9.97 -10.56
C VAL A 127 -4.88 -9.81 -11.86
N ASP A 128 -5.52 -10.22 -12.95
CA ASP A 128 -5.04 -9.95 -14.30
C ASP A 128 -4.65 -8.47 -14.42
N LEU A 129 -3.42 -8.27 -14.88
CA LEU A 129 -3.02 -7.04 -15.54
C LEU A 129 -4.01 -6.82 -16.71
N SER A 130 -4.98 -5.96 -16.49
CA SER A 130 -5.81 -5.38 -17.53
C SER A 130 -5.97 -3.90 -17.25
N THR A 131 -4.86 -3.15 -17.32
CA THR A 131 -4.78 -1.86 -18.04
C THR A 131 -3.33 -1.47 -18.24
#